data_AF-A0A7Z1AGC3-F1
#
_entry.id   AF-A0A7Z1AGC3-F1
#
_cell.length_a   1.000
_cell.length_b   1.000
_cell.length_c   1.000
_cell.angle_alpha   90.00
_cell.angle_beta   90.00
_cell.angle_gamma   90.00
#
_symmetry.space_group_name_H-M   'P 1'
#
loop_
_entity.id
_entity.type
_entity.pdbx_description
1 polymer ?
#
loop_
_entity_poly.entity_id
_entity_poly.type
_entity_poly.pdbx_seq_one_letter_code
_entity_poly.pdbx_strand_id
1 'polypeptide(L)'
;MLEDMLDEIPGLRYVGCKTLSSWDNIESRYLKKLAKQKKGTVLLGHLTALPSVINEINKNETKVILLIRDPRDVVVSFVNYVMYIDKTHMAHEYLNSFDSDSERIDAAIEGNKPGVPNLRTLLNQYEGWSSLESVLVCRYEDLLSEAHGGSESKQKETIKRILSHLQINEYHDVISSMIKRLEYQKSSTFFKGGSGKWMGILTPEQKNKIKEYAGSWLMKYGYENDLEW
;
A
#
# COMPACT_ATOMS: atom_id res chain seq x y z
N MET A 1 -5.61 1.06 -8.18
CA MET A 1 -6.72 1.31 -7.22
C MET A 1 -6.72 2.74 -6.72
N LEU A 2 -5.87 3.13 -5.75
CA LEU A 2 -5.82 4.53 -5.28
C LEU A 2 -5.43 5.48 -6.42
N GLU A 3 -4.51 5.01 -7.28
CA GLU A 3 -4.11 5.71 -8.51
C GLU A 3 -5.33 6.12 -9.36
N ASP A 4 -6.05 5.10 -9.83
CA ASP A 4 -7.24 5.24 -10.66
C ASP A 4 -8.33 6.10 -10.03
N MET A 5 -8.49 6.01 -8.71
CA MET A 5 -9.52 6.74 -8.00
C MET A 5 -9.21 8.24 -8.00
N LEU A 6 -7.95 8.62 -7.80
CA LEU A 6 -7.55 10.02 -7.77
C LEU A 6 -7.54 10.67 -9.18
N ASP A 7 -7.52 9.89 -10.27
CA ASP A 7 -7.72 10.40 -11.64
C ASP A 7 -9.07 11.10 -11.82
N GLU A 8 -10.08 10.70 -11.04
CA GLU A 8 -11.43 11.26 -11.13
C GLU A 8 -11.51 12.66 -10.52
N ILE A 9 -10.45 13.14 -9.83
CA ILE A 9 -10.39 14.46 -9.22
C ILE A 9 -10.01 15.51 -10.29
N PRO A 10 -10.90 16.48 -10.61
CA PRO A 10 -10.59 17.51 -11.58
C PRO A 10 -9.35 18.33 -11.21
N GLY A 11 -8.44 18.52 -12.17
CA GLY A 11 -7.22 19.29 -11.98
C GLY A 11 -6.05 18.50 -11.38
N LEU A 12 -6.27 17.26 -10.95
CA LEU A 12 -5.22 16.36 -10.51
C LEU A 12 -4.67 15.54 -11.69
N ARG A 13 -3.35 15.36 -11.76
CA ARG A 13 -2.69 14.64 -12.87
C ARG A 13 -1.54 13.75 -12.38
N TYR A 14 -1.44 12.54 -12.91
CA TYR A 14 -0.26 11.70 -12.67
C TYR A 14 0.97 12.21 -13.40
N VAL A 15 2.10 12.20 -12.69
CA VAL A 15 3.40 12.60 -13.25
C VAL A 15 4.36 11.41 -13.19
N GLY A 16 4.04 10.36 -13.96
CA GLY A 16 4.98 9.30 -14.29
C GLY A 16 4.40 7.89 -14.27
N CYS A 17 5.06 6.98 -15.01
CA CYS A 17 4.71 5.57 -15.11
C CYS A 17 5.50 4.63 -14.18
N LYS A 18 6.51 5.16 -13.45
CA LYS A 18 7.35 4.36 -12.54
C LYS A 18 7.16 4.83 -11.10
N THR A 19 6.66 3.93 -10.26
CA THR A 19 6.57 4.05 -8.81
C THR A 19 7.94 4.43 -8.22
N LEU A 20 7.97 5.45 -7.36
CA LEU A 20 9.18 5.82 -6.61
C LEU A 20 9.45 4.73 -5.57
N SER A 21 10.68 4.27 -5.40
CA SER A 21 10.95 3.13 -4.52
C SER A 21 12.28 3.26 -3.80
N SER A 22 12.29 3.15 -2.47
CA SER A 22 13.55 3.13 -1.72
C SER A 22 14.35 1.82 -1.85
N TRP A 23 13.86 0.80 -2.57
CA TRP A 23 14.53 -0.50 -2.69
C TRP A 23 15.89 -0.41 -3.41
N ASP A 24 16.07 0.58 -4.30
CA ASP A 24 17.26 0.71 -5.15
C ASP A 24 18.32 1.70 -4.62
N ASN A 25 18.16 2.25 -3.41
CA ASN A 25 19.10 3.20 -2.79
C ASN A 25 19.35 4.50 -3.59
N ILE A 26 18.44 4.88 -4.50
CA ILE A 26 18.58 6.07 -5.38
C ILE A 26 17.89 7.31 -4.78
N GLU A 27 18.18 7.61 -3.52
CA GLU A 27 17.57 8.73 -2.77
C GLU A 27 17.62 10.05 -3.57
N SER A 28 18.76 10.37 -4.18
CA SER A 28 18.97 11.60 -4.95
C SER A 28 18.04 11.76 -6.16
N ARG A 29 17.60 10.66 -6.79
CA ARG A 29 16.68 10.72 -7.94
C ARG A 29 15.25 11.01 -7.48
N TYR A 30 14.83 10.40 -6.38
CA TYR A 30 13.49 10.60 -5.83
C TYR A 30 13.34 12.00 -5.24
N LEU A 31 14.35 12.49 -4.50
CA LEU A 31 14.37 13.87 -4.02
C LEU A 31 14.28 14.88 -5.17
N LYS A 32 15.01 14.68 -6.28
CA LYS A 32 14.89 15.53 -7.48
C LYS A 32 13.49 15.52 -8.10
N LYS A 33 12.77 14.40 -8.03
CA LYS A 33 11.39 14.31 -8.52
C LYS A 33 10.42 15.02 -7.59
N LEU A 34 10.54 14.78 -6.28
CA LEU A 34 9.74 15.44 -5.25
C LEU A 34 9.93 16.95 -5.32
N ALA A 35 11.17 17.43 -5.36
CA ALA A 35 11.52 18.85 -5.49
C ALA A 35 10.94 19.54 -6.74
N LYS A 36 10.63 18.76 -7.80
CA LYS A 36 10.04 19.26 -9.05
C LYS A 36 8.54 19.01 -9.16
N GLN A 37 7.92 18.44 -8.12
CA GLN A 37 6.49 18.16 -8.11
C GLN A 37 5.72 19.47 -8.25
N LYS A 38 4.76 19.50 -9.18
CA LYS A 38 3.92 20.68 -9.41
C LYS A 38 2.62 20.57 -8.62
N LYS A 39 2.00 21.70 -8.30
CA LYS A 39 0.64 21.70 -7.75
C LYS A 39 -0.32 20.97 -8.70
N GLY A 40 -1.27 20.22 -8.13
CA GLY A 40 -2.21 19.41 -8.91
C GLY A 40 -1.60 18.14 -9.50
N THR A 41 -0.47 17.65 -8.98
CA THR A 41 0.15 16.41 -9.47
C THR A 41 0.29 15.33 -8.42
N VAL A 42 0.10 14.07 -8.84
CA VAL A 42 0.24 12.89 -7.99
C VAL A 42 1.50 12.13 -8.35
N LEU A 43 2.21 11.72 -7.30
CA LEU A 43 3.33 10.79 -7.38
C LEU A 43 2.99 9.56 -6.54
N LEU A 44 3.27 8.38 -7.08
CA LEU A 44 3.12 7.12 -6.36
C LEU A 44 4.50 6.63 -5.92
N GLY A 45 4.58 6.09 -4.71
CA GLY A 45 5.84 5.56 -4.21
C GLY A 45 5.74 4.63 -3.01
N HIS A 46 6.66 3.68 -2.98
CA HIS A 46 7.08 2.90 -1.82
C HIS A 46 8.33 3.55 -1.24
N LEU A 47 8.17 4.78 -0.74
CA LEU A 47 9.27 5.56 -0.16
C LEU A 47 9.29 5.38 1.35
N THR A 48 10.46 5.08 1.89
CA THR A 48 10.72 5.18 3.33
C THR A 48 10.61 6.64 3.80
N ALA A 49 10.10 6.87 5.01
CA ALA A 49 9.96 8.18 5.63
C ALA A 49 11.31 8.76 6.12
N LEU A 50 12.28 8.90 5.20
CA LEU A 50 13.59 9.46 5.52
C LEU A 50 13.48 10.97 5.79
N PRO A 51 14.31 11.54 6.69
CA PRO A 51 14.28 12.98 6.99
C PRO A 51 14.41 13.88 5.75
N SER A 52 15.23 13.48 4.79
CA SER A 52 15.40 14.18 3.51
C SER A 52 14.12 14.20 2.66
N VAL A 53 13.40 13.09 2.60
CA VAL A 53 12.14 12.94 1.87
C VAL A 53 11.05 13.79 2.55
N ILE A 54 10.95 13.69 3.88
CA ILE A 54 10.00 14.49 4.68
C ILE A 54 10.28 15.99 4.48
N ASN A 55 11.55 16.40 4.48
CA ASN A 55 11.93 17.79 4.27
C ASN A 55 11.47 18.30 2.89
N GLU A 56 11.64 17.53 1.82
CA GLU A 56 11.15 17.94 0.48
C GLU A 56 9.63 17.97 0.39
N ILE A 57 8.93 17.02 1.02
CA ILE A 57 7.46 17.03 1.10
C ILE A 57 6.96 18.28 1.82
N ASN A 58 7.58 18.63 2.95
CA ASN A 58 7.21 19.80 3.74
C ASN A 58 7.48 21.11 2.99
N LYS A 59 8.66 21.24 2.35
CA LYS A 59 8.99 22.42 1.53
C LYS A 59 7.98 22.66 0.41
N ASN A 60 7.47 21.59 -0.20
CA ASN A 60 6.52 21.67 -1.29
C ASN A 60 5.06 21.64 -0.84
N GLU A 61 4.79 21.63 0.47
CA GLU A 61 3.46 21.49 1.06
C GLU A 61 2.67 20.30 0.48
N THR A 62 3.39 19.22 0.17
CA THR A 62 2.82 18.05 -0.51
C THR A 62 1.96 17.26 0.46
N LYS A 63 0.71 16.99 0.08
CA LYS A 63 -0.20 16.12 0.84
C LYS A 63 0.20 14.66 0.65
N VAL A 64 0.24 13.89 1.73
CA VAL A 64 0.68 12.50 1.72
C VAL A 64 -0.46 11.61 2.21
N ILE A 65 -0.81 10.63 1.40
CA ILE A 65 -1.77 9.58 1.75
C ILE A 65 -0.97 8.28 1.88
N LEU A 66 -0.91 7.74 3.10
CA LEU A 66 -0.34 6.43 3.37
C LEU A 66 -1.46 5.38 3.29
N LEU A 67 -1.41 4.53 2.27
CA LEU A 67 -2.30 3.39 2.15
C LEU A 67 -1.68 2.16 2.83
N ILE A 68 -2.22 1.79 3.98
CA ILE A 68 -1.83 0.57 4.71
C ILE A 68 -2.75 -0.60 4.32
N ARG A 69 -2.30 -1.83 4.55
CA ARG A 69 -3.05 -3.06 4.27
C ARG A 69 -2.76 -4.07 5.37
N ASP A 70 -3.66 -5.02 5.58
CA ASP A 70 -3.45 -6.11 6.53
C ASP A 70 -2.09 -6.80 6.24
N PRO A 71 -1.12 -6.77 7.19
CA PRO A 71 0.18 -7.39 7.02
C PRO A 71 0.14 -8.85 6.54
N ARG A 72 -0.91 -9.60 6.89
CA ARG A 72 -1.11 -10.99 6.45
C ARG A 72 -1.41 -11.07 4.95
N ASP A 73 -2.28 -10.19 4.45
CA ASP A 73 -2.55 -10.08 3.01
C ASP A 73 -1.37 -9.46 2.26
N VAL A 74 -0.55 -8.60 2.89
CA VAL A 74 0.67 -8.04 2.28
C VAL A 74 1.62 -9.16 1.86
N VAL A 75 1.93 -10.10 2.77
CA VAL A 75 2.83 -11.24 2.47
C VAL A 75 2.29 -12.09 1.33
N VAL A 76 1.02 -12.51 1.42
CA VAL A 76 0.38 -13.35 0.41
C VAL A 76 0.33 -12.65 -0.94
N SER A 77 0.00 -11.36 -0.94
CA SER A 77 -0.05 -10.55 -2.16
C SER A 77 1.32 -10.34 -2.77
N PHE A 78 2.37 -10.19 -1.96
CA PHE A 78 3.75 -10.02 -2.42
C PHE A 78 4.26 -11.27 -3.14
N VAL A 79 4.12 -12.45 -2.54
CA VAL A 79 4.50 -13.72 -3.17
C VAL A 79 3.76 -13.91 -4.49
N ASN A 80 2.45 -13.72 -4.51
CA ASN A 80 1.66 -13.82 -5.74
C ASN A 80 2.12 -12.84 -6.82
N TYR A 81 2.38 -11.59 -6.44
CA TYR A 81 2.83 -10.56 -7.37
C TYR A 81 4.16 -10.95 -8.01
N VAL A 82 5.16 -11.30 -7.20
CA VAL A 82 6.51 -11.64 -7.69
C VAL A 82 6.51 -12.91 -8.54
N MET A 83 5.71 -13.93 -8.17
CA MET A 83 5.72 -15.21 -8.88
C MET A 83 4.92 -15.19 -10.18
N TYR A 84 3.78 -14.49 -10.19
CA TYR A 84 2.78 -14.66 -11.24
C TYR A 84 2.46 -13.38 -12.03
N ILE A 85 2.84 -12.20 -11.53
CA ILE A 85 2.53 -10.91 -12.16
C ILE A 85 3.81 -10.27 -12.70
N ASP A 86 4.79 -10.01 -11.83
CA ASP A 86 6.06 -9.40 -12.21
C ASP A 86 7.24 -10.34 -11.97
N LYS A 87 7.48 -11.18 -12.98
CA LYS A 87 8.63 -12.10 -12.99
C LYS A 87 9.98 -11.39 -13.18
N THR A 88 9.97 -10.08 -13.44
CA THR A 88 11.19 -9.25 -13.53
C THR A 88 11.58 -8.63 -12.20
N HIS A 89 10.75 -8.80 -11.16
CA HIS A 89 11.02 -8.30 -9.83
C HIS A 89 12.31 -8.92 -9.28
N MET A 90 13.13 -8.13 -8.56
CA MET A 90 14.43 -8.58 -8.03
C MET A 90 14.33 -9.79 -7.08
N ALA A 91 13.18 -9.98 -6.44
CA ALA A 91 12.91 -11.13 -5.57
C ALA A 91 12.53 -12.41 -6.33
N HIS A 92 12.29 -12.35 -7.65
CA HIS A 92 11.73 -13.46 -8.41
C HIS A 92 12.63 -14.69 -8.37
N GLU A 93 13.93 -14.55 -8.68
CA GLU A 93 14.86 -15.68 -8.65
C GLU A 93 14.92 -16.36 -7.28
N TYR A 94 14.92 -15.55 -6.21
CA TYR A 94 14.97 -16.05 -4.84
C TYR A 94 13.67 -16.77 -4.43
N LEU A 95 12.49 -16.22 -4.71
CA LEU A 95 11.24 -16.91 -4.38
C LEU A 95 11.01 -18.12 -5.29
N ASN A 96 11.44 -18.07 -6.55
CA ASN A 96 11.31 -19.19 -7.48
C ASN A 96 12.24 -20.36 -7.14
N SER A 97 13.25 -20.20 -6.27
CA SER A 97 14.10 -21.31 -5.82
C SER A 97 13.44 -22.24 -4.80
N PHE A 98 12.25 -21.90 -4.30
CA PHE A 98 11.46 -22.74 -3.40
C PHE A 98 10.43 -23.58 -4.17
N ASP A 99 10.16 -24.77 -3.66
CA ASP A 99 9.34 -25.78 -4.34
C ASP A 99 7.84 -25.50 -4.19
N SER A 100 7.45 -24.74 -3.16
CA SER A 100 6.04 -24.44 -2.88
C SER A 100 5.76 -22.97 -2.54
N ASP A 101 4.53 -22.53 -2.80
CA ASP A 101 4.07 -21.20 -2.36
C ASP A 101 4.09 -21.03 -0.83
N SER A 102 3.94 -22.13 -0.08
CA SER A 102 4.07 -22.10 1.39
C SER A 102 5.49 -21.70 1.81
N GLU A 103 6.51 -22.33 1.23
CA GLU A 103 7.91 -21.98 1.53
C GLU A 103 8.27 -20.55 1.09
N ARG A 104 7.68 -20.08 -0.02
CA ARG A 104 7.83 -18.69 -0.48
C ARG A 104 7.21 -17.69 0.50
N ILE A 105 6.08 -18.04 1.09
CA ILE A 105 5.43 -17.23 2.14
C ILE A 105 6.33 -17.17 3.37
N ASP A 106 6.86 -18.30 3.84
CA ASP A 106 7.83 -18.32 4.95
C ASP A 106 9.04 -17.43 4.66
N ALA A 107 9.62 -17.56 3.46
CA ALA A 107 10.72 -16.72 2.99
C ALA A 107 10.37 -15.22 2.97
N ALA A 108 9.14 -14.86 2.61
CA ALA A 108 8.67 -13.48 2.58
C ALA A 108 8.36 -12.91 3.98
N ILE A 109 7.98 -13.75 4.94
CA ILE A 109 7.79 -13.33 6.35
C ILE A 109 9.16 -13.06 6.99
N GLU A 110 10.07 -14.02 6.87
CA GLU A 110 11.35 -14.04 7.59
C GLU A 110 12.42 -13.16 6.94
N GLY A 111 12.34 -12.97 5.61
CA GLY A 111 13.17 -12.09 4.79
C GLY A 111 14.69 -12.19 5.00
N ASN A 112 15.40 -12.71 4.00
CA ASN A 112 16.83 -13.03 4.10
C ASN A 112 17.66 -12.60 2.86
N LYS A 113 17.07 -11.80 1.95
CA LYS A 113 17.71 -11.36 0.70
C LYS A 113 17.33 -9.92 0.32
N PRO A 114 18.18 -9.23 -0.46
CA PRO A 114 17.79 -7.99 -1.14
C PRO A 114 16.47 -8.17 -1.91
N GLY A 115 15.57 -7.20 -1.77
CA GLY A 115 14.23 -7.27 -2.38
C GLY A 115 13.19 -8.09 -1.61
N VAL A 116 13.60 -8.80 -0.54
CA VAL A 116 12.71 -9.50 0.39
C VAL A 116 13.14 -9.19 1.83
N PRO A 117 12.95 -7.94 2.31
CA PRO A 117 13.13 -7.66 3.73
C PRO A 117 12.12 -8.47 4.54
N ASN A 118 12.46 -8.76 5.79
CA ASN A 118 11.49 -9.41 6.67
C ASN A 118 10.29 -8.50 6.91
N LEU A 119 9.15 -9.10 7.25
CA LEU A 119 7.88 -8.39 7.35
C LEU A 119 7.95 -7.20 8.33
N ARG A 120 8.64 -7.37 9.46
CA ARG A 120 8.85 -6.28 10.44
C ARG A 120 9.61 -5.11 9.82
N THR A 121 10.70 -5.39 9.11
CA THR A 121 11.55 -4.40 8.46
C THR A 121 10.77 -3.65 7.38
N LEU A 122 10.01 -4.38 6.57
CA LEU A 122 9.11 -3.80 5.57
C LEU A 122 8.12 -2.81 6.21
N LEU A 123 7.45 -3.20 7.30
CA LEU A 123 6.46 -2.36 7.97
C LEU A 123 7.10 -1.13 8.63
N ASN A 124 8.26 -1.31 9.27
CA ASN A 124 9.00 -0.24 9.93
C ASN A 124 9.44 0.87 8.95
N GLN A 125 9.66 0.57 7.67
CA GLN A 125 10.00 1.60 6.66
C GLN A 125 8.92 2.68 6.53
N TYR A 126 7.66 2.33 6.78
CA TYR A 126 6.53 3.24 6.66
C TYR A 126 6.09 3.82 8.00
N GLU A 127 6.74 3.45 9.10
CA GLU A 127 6.40 3.94 10.44
C GLU A 127 6.45 5.46 10.50
N GLY A 128 7.53 6.06 9.99
CA GLY A 128 7.73 7.50 10.01
C GLY A 128 6.63 8.26 9.25
N TRP A 129 5.95 7.64 8.27
CA TRP A 129 4.78 8.26 7.66
C TRP A 129 3.57 8.24 8.59
N SER A 130 3.28 7.08 9.19
CA SER A 130 2.13 6.92 10.08
C SER A 130 2.19 7.77 11.35
N SER A 131 3.40 8.21 11.75
CA SER A 131 3.64 9.04 12.93
C SER A 131 3.50 10.55 12.67
N LEU A 132 3.33 10.99 11.43
CA LEU A 132 3.20 12.40 11.08
C LEU A 132 1.74 12.82 11.00
N GLU A 133 1.35 13.86 11.75
CA GLU A 133 -0.02 14.42 11.72
C GLU A 133 -0.42 14.95 10.33
N SER A 134 0.57 15.35 9.52
CA SER A 134 0.36 15.83 8.15
C SER A 134 0.09 14.73 7.13
N VAL A 135 0.09 13.45 7.55
CA VAL A 135 -0.15 12.29 6.68
C VAL A 135 -1.54 11.73 6.95
N LEU A 136 -2.32 11.55 5.89
CA LEU A 136 -3.57 10.79 5.99
C LEU A 136 -3.28 9.29 5.87
N VAL A 137 -3.54 8.54 6.93
CA VAL A 137 -3.49 7.07 6.91
C VAL A 137 -4.86 6.50 6.54
N CYS A 138 -4.89 5.66 5.50
CA CYS A 138 -6.08 4.95 5.02
C CYS A 138 -5.79 3.45 4.91
N ARG A 139 -6.78 2.61 5.22
CA ARG A 139 -6.67 1.17 4.98
C ARG A 139 -7.16 0.84 3.58
N TYR A 140 -6.45 -0.06 2.91
CA TYR A 140 -6.82 -0.62 1.62
C TYR A 140 -8.23 -1.20 1.66
N GLU A 141 -8.57 -1.92 2.72
CA GLU A 141 -9.83 -2.62 2.90
C GLU A 141 -11.02 -1.66 3.01
N ASP A 142 -10.79 -0.45 3.54
CA ASP A 142 -11.84 0.56 3.65
C ASP A 142 -12.19 1.16 2.28
N LEU A 143 -11.33 1.02 1.26
CA LEU A 143 -11.62 1.44 -0.11
C LEU A 143 -12.27 0.35 -0.96
N LEU A 144 -12.47 -0.86 -0.40
CA LEU A 144 -13.07 -1.97 -1.13
C LEU A 144 -14.59 -1.91 -1.12
N SER A 145 -15.17 -2.43 -2.20
CA SER A 145 -16.60 -2.76 -2.27
C SER A 145 -16.93 -3.98 -1.40
N GLU A 146 -18.21 -4.17 -1.06
CA GLU A 146 -18.70 -5.35 -0.34
C GLU A 146 -18.27 -6.68 -0.98
N ALA A 147 -18.30 -6.77 -2.32
CA ALA A 147 -17.89 -7.95 -3.08
C ALA A 147 -16.43 -8.39 -2.85
N HIS A 148 -15.59 -7.53 -2.25
CA HIS A 148 -14.17 -7.78 -1.99
C HIS A 148 -13.83 -7.72 -0.49
N GLY A 149 -14.84 -7.81 0.38
CA GLY A 149 -14.68 -7.78 1.83
C GLY A 149 -14.59 -6.37 2.43
N GLY A 150 -15.03 -5.35 1.69
CA GLY A 150 -15.15 -3.97 2.18
C GLY A 150 -16.59 -3.60 2.54
N SER A 151 -16.89 -2.29 2.57
CA SER A 151 -18.22 -1.77 2.87
C SER A 151 -18.44 -0.44 2.15
N GLU A 152 -19.62 -0.24 1.56
CA GLU A 152 -19.96 0.98 0.84
C GLU A 152 -19.88 2.23 1.75
N SER A 153 -20.31 2.11 3.01
CA SER A 153 -20.27 3.23 3.96
C SER A 153 -18.83 3.61 4.30
N LYS A 154 -17.97 2.64 4.61
CA LYS A 154 -16.53 2.85 4.88
C LYS A 154 -15.79 3.39 3.65
N GLN A 155 -16.15 2.92 2.46
CA GLN A 155 -15.59 3.40 1.20
C GLN A 155 -15.93 4.88 0.99
N LYS A 156 -17.21 5.25 1.12
CA LYS A 156 -17.66 6.65 1.03
C LYS A 156 -16.99 7.52 2.09
N GLU A 157 -16.90 7.06 3.33
CA GLU A 157 -16.25 7.79 4.42
C GLU A 157 -14.75 8.00 4.16
N THR A 158 -14.05 6.96 3.71
CA THR A 158 -12.61 7.04 3.41
C THR A 158 -12.34 7.98 2.24
N ILE A 159 -13.16 7.93 1.19
CA ILE A 159 -13.07 8.88 0.07
C ILE A 159 -13.28 10.32 0.57
N LYS A 160 -14.28 10.58 1.44
CA LYS A 160 -14.49 11.91 2.02
C LYS A 160 -13.29 12.39 2.83
N ARG A 161 -12.65 11.52 3.62
CA ARG A 161 -11.42 11.83 4.36
C ARG A 161 -10.26 12.18 3.43
N ILE A 162 -10.09 11.44 2.33
CA ILE A 162 -9.09 11.74 1.29
C ILE A 162 -9.33 13.12 0.68
N LEU A 163 -10.56 13.38 0.24
CA LEU A 163 -10.94 14.66 -0.38
C LEU A 163 -10.77 15.85 0.58
N SER A 164 -11.11 15.67 1.85
CA SER A 164 -10.91 16.67 2.90
C SER A 164 -9.41 16.93 3.15
N HIS A 165 -8.60 15.87 3.22
CA HIS A 165 -7.14 16.00 3.39
C HIS A 165 -6.47 16.72 2.21
N LEU A 166 -6.98 16.49 1.00
CA LEU A 166 -6.56 17.19 -0.22
C LEU A 166 -7.18 18.60 -0.36
N GLN A 167 -8.03 19.01 0.59
CA GLN A 167 -8.68 20.34 0.64
C GLN A 167 -9.57 20.66 -0.57
N ILE A 168 -10.30 19.68 -1.09
CA ILE A 168 -11.02 19.83 -2.38
C ILE A 168 -12.50 20.28 -2.20
N ASN A 169 -13.01 20.72 -1.05
CA ASN A 169 -14.36 21.23 -0.70
C ASN A 169 -15.69 20.98 -1.53
N GLU A 170 -15.72 20.87 -2.86
CA GLU A 170 -16.92 20.73 -3.72
C GLU A 170 -16.86 19.51 -4.66
N TYR A 171 -17.36 18.34 -4.22
CA TYR A 171 -17.09 17.07 -4.92
C TYR A 171 -18.16 15.99 -4.75
N HIS A 172 -19.43 16.36 -4.53
CA HIS A 172 -20.50 15.35 -4.39
C HIS A 172 -20.57 14.43 -5.62
N ASP A 173 -20.35 14.98 -6.82
CA ASP A 173 -20.31 14.22 -8.07
C ASP A 173 -19.01 13.41 -8.23
N VAL A 174 -17.88 13.91 -7.71
CA VAL A 174 -16.57 13.24 -7.79
C VAL A 174 -16.56 11.96 -6.96
N ILE A 175 -17.20 11.93 -5.78
CA ILE A 175 -17.28 10.72 -4.95
C ILE A 175 -17.93 9.58 -5.73
N SER A 176 -19.03 9.87 -6.43
CA SER A 176 -19.75 8.87 -7.23
C SER A 176 -18.89 8.34 -8.39
N SER A 177 -18.16 9.23 -9.06
CA SER A 177 -17.21 8.85 -10.13
C SER A 177 -16.05 8.02 -9.60
N MET A 178 -15.47 8.40 -8.45
CA MET A 178 -14.39 7.66 -7.78
C MET A 178 -14.84 6.23 -7.42
N ILE A 179 -16.02 6.09 -6.83
CA ILE A 179 -16.59 4.77 -6.53
C ILE A 179 -16.76 3.97 -7.82
N LYS A 180 -17.42 4.54 -8.83
CA LYS A 180 -17.63 3.86 -10.12
C LYS A 180 -16.32 3.44 -10.79
N ARG A 181 -15.26 4.25 -10.71
CA ARG A 181 -13.94 3.93 -11.26
C ARG A 181 -13.29 2.75 -10.52
N LEU A 182 -13.38 2.71 -9.20
CA LEU A 182 -12.97 1.56 -8.39
C LEU A 182 -13.74 0.29 -8.77
N GLU A 183 -15.02 0.44 -9.14
CA GLU A 183 -15.83 -0.68 -9.63
C GLU A 183 -15.51 -1.10 -11.06
N TYR A 184 -15.21 -0.18 -11.97
CA TYR A 184 -14.92 -0.52 -13.35
C TYR A 184 -13.60 -1.29 -13.50
N GLN A 185 -12.60 -0.95 -12.68
CA GLN A 185 -11.33 -1.69 -12.58
C GLN A 185 -11.52 -3.16 -12.16
N LYS A 186 -12.71 -3.57 -11.71
CA LYS A 186 -13.07 -4.99 -11.52
C LYS A 186 -12.95 -5.82 -12.82
N SER A 187 -12.99 -5.19 -14.01
CA SER A 187 -13.25 -5.90 -15.27
C SER A 187 -12.04 -6.19 -16.18
N SER A 188 -10.95 -5.43 -16.11
CA SER A 188 -9.91 -5.47 -17.15
C SER A 188 -8.64 -6.21 -16.75
N THR A 189 -8.07 -5.99 -15.56
CA THR A 189 -6.86 -6.67 -15.11
C THR A 189 -6.66 -6.46 -13.62
N PHE A 190 -6.98 -7.44 -12.77
CA PHE A 190 -6.21 -7.69 -11.55
C PHE A 190 -6.62 -9.03 -10.96
N PHE A 191 -5.65 -9.92 -10.76
CA PHE A 191 -5.81 -11.25 -10.19
C PHE A 191 -6.42 -11.15 -8.78
N LYS A 192 -7.76 -11.20 -8.69
CA LYS A 192 -8.60 -11.12 -7.48
C LYS A 192 -8.09 -10.09 -6.45
N GLY A 193 -8.28 -8.78 -6.63
CA GLY A 193 -8.12 -7.85 -5.48
C GLY A 193 -9.02 -8.28 -4.30
N GLY A 194 -8.71 -7.89 -3.06
CA GLY A 194 -9.59 -8.17 -1.92
C GLY A 194 -8.90 -8.20 -0.56
N SER A 195 -9.70 -8.33 0.50
CA SER A 195 -9.26 -8.52 1.89
C SER A 195 -9.47 -9.97 2.35
N GLY A 196 -8.68 -10.41 3.32
CA GLY A 196 -8.89 -11.66 4.05
C GLY A 196 -8.47 -12.93 3.31
N LYS A 197 -7.76 -12.83 2.18
CA LYS A 197 -7.32 -14.02 1.43
C LYS A 197 -6.37 -14.90 2.22
N TRP A 198 -5.57 -14.26 3.07
CA TRP A 198 -4.64 -14.93 3.98
C TRP A 198 -5.31 -16.04 4.81
N MET A 199 -6.61 -15.94 5.12
CA MET A 199 -7.31 -16.93 5.94
C MET A 199 -7.31 -18.34 5.34
N GLY A 200 -7.42 -18.44 4.02
CA GLY A 200 -7.41 -19.72 3.29
C GLY A 200 -6.05 -20.15 2.76
N ILE A 201 -4.99 -19.39 3.05
CA ILE A 201 -3.64 -19.61 2.49
C ILE A 201 -2.63 -19.86 3.60
N LEU A 202 -2.67 -19.09 4.68
CA LEU A 202 -1.66 -19.17 5.74
C LEU A 202 -1.89 -20.35 6.67
N THR A 203 -0.83 -21.12 6.94
CA THR A 203 -0.83 -22.17 7.95
C THR A 203 -0.84 -21.58 9.38
N PRO A 204 -1.21 -22.35 10.42
CA PRO A 204 -1.08 -21.91 11.81
C PRO A 204 0.33 -21.46 12.19
N GLU A 205 1.35 -22.16 11.70
CA GLU A 205 2.76 -21.84 11.95
C GLU A 205 3.14 -20.49 11.33
N GLN A 206 2.70 -20.23 10.10
CA GLN A 206 2.92 -18.94 9.43
C GLN A 206 2.19 -17.80 10.14
N LYS A 207 0.98 -18.03 10.65
CA LYS A 207 0.27 -17.04 11.48
C LYS A 207 1.06 -16.71 12.75
N ASN A 208 1.63 -17.71 13.42
CA ASN A 208 2.48 -17.51 14.59
C ASN A 208 3.74 -16.71 14.26
N LYS A 209 4.41 -17.00 13.14
CA LYS A 209 5.52 -16.16 12.65
C LYS A 209 5.06 -14.73 12.39
N ILE A 210 3.92 -14.52 11.76
CA ILE A 210 3.40 -13.17 11.52
C ILE A 210 3.06 -12.45 12.83
N LYS A 211 2.55 -13.13 13.86
CA LYS A 211 2.39 -12.55 15.21
C LYS A 211 3.73 -12.02 15.73
N GLU A 212 4.78 -12.82 15.60
CA GLU A 212 6.13 -12.42 16.01
C GLU A 212 6.63 -11.21 15.23
N TYR A 213 6.49 -11.17 13.90
CA TYR A 213 7.07 -10.10 13.08
C TYR A 213 6.19 -8.84 12.99
N ALA A 214 4.87 -8.98 13.03
CA ALA A 214 3.91 -7.93 12.68
C ALA A 214 2.70 -7.84 13.63
N GLY A 215 2.64 -8.61 14.72
CA GLY A 215 1.52 -8.56 15.66
C GLY A 215 1.25 -7.15 16.21
N SER A 216 2.31 -6.42 16.57
CA SER A 216 2.20 -5.01 17.00
C SER A 216 1.68 -4.09 15.90
N TRP A 217 2.01 -4.37 14.65
CA TRP A 217 1.52 -3.63 13.49
C TRP A 217 0.05 -3.91 13.19
N LEU A 218 -0.38 -5.17 13.31
CA LEU A 218 -1.79 -5.56 13.18
C LEU A 218 -2.66 -4.81 14.19
N MET A 219 -2.19 -4.68 15.44
CA MET A 219 -2.86 -3.88 16.47
C MET A 219 -2.83 -2.38 16.15
N LYS A 220 -1.65 -1.84 15.81
CA LYS A 220 -1.47 -0.42 15.46
C LYS A 220 -2.35 0.02 14.29
N TYR A 221 -2.58 -0.87 13.33
CA TYR A 221 -3.42 -0.62 12.15
C TYR A 221 -4.91 -0.92 12.38
N GLY A 222 -5.27 -1.43 13.57
CA GLY A 222 -6.65 -1.74 13.93
C GLY A 222 -7.23 -2.95 13.20
N TYR A 223 -6.38 -3.93 12.85
CA TYR A 223 -6.83 -5.24 12.35
C TYR A 223 -7.08 -6.23 13.48
N GLU A 224 -6.37 -6.10 14.60
CA GLU A 224 -6.48 -6.97 15.79
C GLU A 224 -6.43 -6.14 17.07
N ASN A 225 -6.97 -6.68 18.17
CA ASN A 225 -6.94 -6.02 19.48
C ASN A 225 -5.79 -6.51 20.37
N ASP A 226 -5.36 -7.76 20.16
CA ASP A 226 -4.31 -8.43 20.91
C ASP A 226 -3.58 -9.47 20.01
N LEU A 227 -2.86 -10.41 20.61
CA LEU A 227 -2.16 -11.49 19.90
C LEU A 227 -2.92 -12.83 19.94
N GLU A 228 -4.14 -12.85 20.45
CA GLU A 228 -4.98 -14.06 20.65
C GLU A 228 -5.93 -14.30 19.46
N TRP A 229 -5.46 -14.05 18.24
CA TRP A 229 -6.20 -14.25 16.97
C TRP A 229 -5.73 -15.45 16.14
#